data_AF-A0A6B7EMN2-F1
#
_entry.id   AF-A0A6B7EMN2-F1
#
_cell.length_a   1.000
_cell.length_b   1.000
_cell.length_c   1.000
_cell.angle_alpha   90.00
_cell.angle_beta   90.00
_cell.angle_gamma   90.00
#
_symmetry.space_group_name_H-M   'P 1'
#
loop_
_entity.id
_entity.type
_entity.pdbx_description
1 polymer ?
#
loop_
_entity_poly.entity_id
_entity_poly.type
_entity_poly.pdbx_seq_one_letter_code
_entity_poly.pdbx_strand_id
1 'polypeptide(L)' 'PRFKKIRRLGALPGLTNKSPIKRSSLRNQSSSVKKSQYRIRLEEKQKLRFHYGLTERQLLKYVRIAGKAKGSTGQVL' A
#
# COMPACT_ATOMS: atom_id res chain seq x y z
N PRO A 1 -4.26 5.49 -13.29
CA PRO A 1 -5.46 5.99 -12.58
C PRO A 1 -5.45 5.73 -11.05
N ARG A 2 -5.70 6.77 -10.23
CA ARG A 2 -5.69 6.73 -8.75
C ARG A 2 -6.68 5.71 -8.16
N PHE A 3 -7.91 5.68 -8.66
CA PHE A 3 -8.96 4.76 -8.19
C PHE A 3 -8.64 3.26 -8.41
N LYS A 4 -7.84 2.90 -9.42
CA LYS A 4 -7.43 1.49 -9.63
C LYS A 4 -6.56 0.98 -8.48
N LYS A 5 -5.74 1.85 -7.90
CA LYS A 5 -4.89 1.52 -6.74
C LYS A 5 -5.73 1.32 -5.48
N ILE A 6 -6.68 2.22 -5.23
CA ILE A 6 -7.60 2.16 -4.08
C ILE A 6 -8.47 0.91 -4.12
N ARG A 7 -9.00 0.56 -5.30
CA ARG A 7 -9.79 -0.68 -5.46
C ARG A 7 -9.01 -1.95 -5.11
N ARG A 8 -7.67 -1.93 -5.22
CA ARG A 8 -6.79 -3.06 -4.92
C ARG A 8 -6.25 -3.05 -3.49
N LEU A 9 -5.84 -1.87 -3.00
CA LEU A 9 -5.09 -1.72 -1.74
C LEU A 9 -5.96 -1.21 -0.57
N GLY A 10 -7.15 -0.68 -0.86
CA GLY A 10 -8.03 -0.07 0.14
C GLY A 10 -7.88 1.45 0.22
N ALA A 11 -8.25 2.01 1.37
CA ALA A 11 -8.23 3.45 1.61
C ALA A 11 -6.80 3.99 1.63
N LEU A 12 -6.57 5.06 0.87
CA LEU A 12 -5.28 5.75 0.78
C LEU A 12 -5.55 7.27 0.84
N PRO A 13 -5.73 7.86 2.03
CA PRO A 13 -6.11 9.27 2.17
C PRO A 13 -5.07 10.21 1.56
N GLY A 14 -3.77 9.94 1.77
CA GLY A 14 -2.70 10.70 1.11
C GLY A 14 -2.68 10.60 -0.42
N LEU A 15 -3.41 9.64 -1.02
CA LEU A 15 -3.56 9.54 -2.47
C LEU A 15 -4.80 10.24 -3.00
N THR A 16 -5.94 10.30 -2.29
CA THR A 16 -7.16 11.02 -2.72
C THR A 16 -8.22 11.00 -1.61
N ASN A 17 -8.95 12.11 -1.47
CA ASN A 17 -10.08 12.23 -0.55
C ASN A 17 -11.39 11.67 -1.14
N LYS A 18 -11.45 11.47 -2.47
CA LYS A 18 -12.62 10.89 -3.14
C LYS A 18 -12.70 9.38 -2.88
N SER A 19 -13.82 8.93 -2.32
CA SER A 19 -14.14 7.52 -2.20
C SER A 19 -14.61 6.96 -3.56
N PRO A 20 -14.18 5.76 -3.97
CA PRO A 20 -14.76 5.12 -5.13
C PRO A 20 -16.22 4.80 -4.84
N ILE A 21 -17.12 5.15 -5.77
CA ILE A 21 -18.51 4.71 -5.73
C ILE A 21 -18.50 3.18 -5.66
N LYS A 22 -19.02 2.63 -4.55
CA LYS A 22 -19.23 1.18 -4.40
C LYS A 22 -20.31 0.79 -5.40
N ARG A 23 -19.94 0.50 -6.64
CA ARG A 23 -20.84 -0.17 -7.59
C ARG A 23 -21.09 -1.57 -7.05
N SER A 24 -22.15 -1.70 -6.26
CA SER A 24 -22.69 -2.97 -5.79
C SER A 24 -23.30 -3.70 -6.98
N SER A 25 -22.53 -4.57 -7.64
CA SER A 25 -23.08 -5.70 -8.39
C SER A 25 -21.97 -6.60 -8.96
N LEU A 26 -21.78 -7.74 -8.30
CA LEU A 26 -21.78 -9.08 -8.89
C LEU A 26 -20.69 -9.50 -9.91
N ARG A 27 -19.87 -8.61 -10.48
CA ARG A 27 -19.02 -8.99 -11.63
C ARG A 27 -17.65 -9.59 -11.32
N ASN A 28 -17.15 -9.45 -10.09
CA ASN A 28 -15.84 -9.97 -9.70
C ASN A 28 -15.94 -10.77 -8.41
N GLN A 29 -16.73 -11.84 -8.40
CA GLN A 29 -16.45 -12.98 -7.52
C GLN A 29 -15.21 -13.72 -8.07
N SER A 30 -14.10 -13.00 -8.29
CA SER A 30 -12.82 -13.68 -8.42
C SER A 30 -12.62 -14.31 -7.05
N SER A 31 -12.69 -15.64 -7.01
CA SER A 31 -12.43 -16.46 -5.83
C SER A 31 -11.40 -15.78 -4.94
N SER A 32 -11.72 -15.63 -3.66
CA SER A 32 -10.81 -15.09 -2.66
C SER A 32 -9.60 -16.03 -2.55
N VAL A 33 -8.67 -15.91 -3.49
CA VAL A 33 -7.42 -16.68 -3.47
C VAL A 33 -6.68 -16.24 -2.22
N LYS A 34 -6.41 -17.19 -1.34
CA LYS A 34 -5.61 -16.96 -0.13
C LYS A 34 -4.35 -16.21 -0.54
N LYS A 35 -4.17 -15.01 0.01
CA LYS A 35 -2.99 -14.20 -0.29
C LYS A 35 -1.76 -14.94 0.26
N SER A 36 -0.74 -15.08 -0.56
CA SER A 36 0.56 -15.55 -0.08
C SER A 36 1.17 -14.55 0.89
N GLN A 37 2.04 -15.03 1.78
CA GLN A 37 2.77 -14.17 2.73
C GLN A 37 3.51 -13.03 2.00
N TYR A 38 4.11 -13.33 0.85
CA TYR A 38 4.74 -12.32 0.00
C TYR A 38 3.74 -11.26 -0.50
N ARG A 39 2.56 -11.68 -0.96
CA ARG A 39 1.53 -10.75 -1.46
C ARG A 39 1.04 -9.79 -0.36
N ILE A 40 0.89 -10.28 0.87
CA ILE A 40 0.52 -9.44 2.02
C ILE A 40 1.57 -8.36 2.26
N ARG A 41 2.85 -8.75 2.38
CA ARG A 41 3.98 -7.81 2.58
C ARG A 41 4.11 -6.79 1.45
N LEU A 42 3.91 -7.25 0.21
CA LEU A 42 3.94 -6.39 -0.97
C LEU A 42 2.82 -5.35 -0.94
N GLU A 43 1.60 -5.74 -0.56
CA GLU A 43 0.47 -4.82 -0.45
C GLU A 43 0.70 -3.75 0.62
N GLU A 44 1.27 -4.12 1.78
CA GLU A 44 1.63 -3.14 2.83
C GLU A 44 2.69 -2.14 2.35
N LYS A 45 3.78 -2.60 1.71
CA LYS A 45 4.78 -1.71 1.08
C LYS A 45 4.13 -0.74 0.09
N GLN A 46 3.23 -1.23 -0.76
CA GLN A 46 2.58 -0.41 -1.79
C GLN A 46 1.62 0.62 -1.18
N LYS A 47 0.94 0.31 -0.07
CA LYS A 47 0.11 1.29 0.65
C LYS A 47 0.96 2.47 1.11
N LEU A 48 2.06 2.21 1.82
CA LEU A 48 2.96 3.25 2.32
C LEU A 48 3.49 4.12 1.17
N ARG A 49 3.95 3.49 0.08
CA ARG A 49 4.46 4.19 -1.10
C ARG A 49 3.42 5.15 -1.70
N PHE A 50 2.19 4.69 -1.89
CA PHE A 50 1.15 5.51 -2.51
C PHE A 50 0.53 6.52 -1.57
N HIS A 51 0.57 6.27 -0.26
CA HIS A 51 0.11 7.21 0.74
C HIS A 51 0.97 8.48 0.76
N TYR A 52 2.30 8.31 0.75
CA TYR A 52 3.25 9.42 0.83
C TYR A 52 3.79 9.87 -0.54
N GLY A 53 3.35 9.26 -1.65
CA GLY A 53 3.78 9.64 -3.00
C GLY A 53 5.25 9.32 -3.31
N LEU A 54 5.87 8.38 -2.59
CA LEU A 54 7.29 8.07 -2.73
C LEU A 54 7.59 7.17 -3.95
N THR A 55 8.81 7.27 -4.48
CA THR A 55 9.35 6.26 -5.40
C THR A 55 9.90 5.05 -4.64
N GLU A 56 10.03 3.90 -5.30
CA GLU A 56 10.60 2.72 -4.62
C GLU A 56 12.06 2.93 -4.22
N ARG A 57 12.83 3.68 -5.03
CA ARG A 57 14.22 4.01 -4.73
C ARG A 57 14.33 4.88 -3.47
N GLN A 58 13.46 5.89 -3.32
CA GLN A 58 13.41 6.72 -2.11
C GLN A 58 13.01 5.90 -0.88
N LEU A 59 11.99 5.04 -0.99
CA LEU A 59 11.58 4.20 0.13
C LEU A 59 12.69 3.24 0.58
N LEU A 60 13.42 2.64 -0.37
CA LEU A 60 14.59 1.81 -0.05
C LEU A 60 15.69 2.60 0.67
N LYS A 61 15.91 3.85 0.28
CA LYS A 61 16.86 4.73 0.98
C LYS A 61 16.43 4.97 2.43
N TYR A 62 15.15 5.24 2.68
CA TYR A 62 14.64 5.43 4.04
C TYR A 62 14.72 4.17 4.90
N VAL A 63 14.39 3.00 4.34
CA VAL A 63 14.57 1.71 5.04
C VAL A 63 16.03 1.49 5.46
N ARG A 64 16.99 1.81 4.59
CA ARG A 64 18.42 1.69 4.91
C ARG A 64 18.87 2.67 6.00
N ILE A 65 18.29 3.87 6.04
CA ILE A 65 18.57 4.86 7.09
C ILE A 65 17.95 4.38 8.42
N ALA A 66 16.69 3.98 8.42
CA ALA A 66 16.00 3.48 9.60
C ALA A 66 16.68 2.24 10.19
N GLY A 67 17.17 1.32 9.36
CA GLY A 67 17.90 0.14 9.82
C GLY A 67 19.29 0.42 10.42
N LYS A 68 19.85 1.62 10.19
CA LYS A 68 21.10 2.07 10.84
C LYS A 68 20.85 2.86 12.12
N ALA A 69 19.63 3.36 12.32
CA ALA A 69 19.28 4.13 13.49
C ALA A 69 19.22 3.22 14.73
N LYS A 70 19.53 3.79 15.89
CA LYS A 70 19.33 3.09 17.17
C LYS A 70 17.84 3.10 17.50
N GLY A 71 17.23 1.93 17.65
CA GLY A 71 15.82 1.79 18.01
C GLY A 71 15.05 0.82 17.11
N SER A 72 13.71 0.83 17.22
CA SER A 72 12.84 0.00 16.39
C SER A 72 12.75 0.55 14.97
N THR A 73 13.26 -0.20 13.98
CA THR A 73 13.28 0.20 12.56
C THR A 73 11.91 0.58 12.02
N GLY A 74 10.84 -0.07 12.49
CA GLY A 74 9.48 0.20 12.02
C GLY A 74 8.88 1.50 12.55
N GLN A 75 9.39 2.03 13.66
CA GLN A 75 8.96 3.33 14.22
C GLN A 75 9.77 4.49 13.65
N VAL A 76 11.04 4.24 13.31
CA VAL A 76 11.94 5.24 12.71
C VAL A 76 11.60 5.50 11.24
N LEU A 77 11.02 4.51 10.56
CA LEU A 77 10.57 4.59 9.17
C LEU A 77 9.25 5.35 9.04
#